data_AF-A0A7S2Q729-F1
#
_entry.id   AF-A0A7S2Q729-F1
#
_cell.length_a   1.000
_cell.length_b   1.000
_cell.length_c   1.000
_cell.angle_alpha   90.00
_cell.angle_beta   90.00
_cell.angle_gamma   90.00
#
_symmetry.space_group_name_H-M   'P 1'
#
loop_
_entity.id
_entity.type
_entity.pdbx_description
1 polymer ?
#
loop_
_entity_poly.entity_id
_entity_poly.type
_entity_poly.pdbx_seq_one_letter_code
_entity_poly.pdbx_strand_id
1 'polypeptide(L)'
;SRDKGKDETETWGTDTMVFQDDELSYALGKQGGTRKKLERSSGAIVQYVGHNALFSGTRTERRQAREYMKWLFEQLEGPVYVDGWQDRDDCTVVDVPSDCIG
;
A
#
# COMPACT_ATOMS: atom_id res chain seq x y z
N SER A 1 -1.10 10.14 31.99
CA SER A 1 -0.56 10.77 30.76
C SER A 1 -1.29 10.16 29.59
N ARG A 2 -2.01 10.96 28.77
CA ARG A 2 -2.77 10.48 27.59
C ARG A 2 -1.86 10.13 26.40
N ASP A 3 -0.60 10.54 26.47
CA ASP A 3 0.45 10.11 25.56
C ASP A 3 1.42 9.18 26.29
N LYS A 4 1.48 7.94 25.81
CA LYS A 4 2.58 7.00 26.03
C LYS A 4 2.89 6.40 24.67
N GLY A 5 4.09 6.69 24.15
CA GLY A 5 4.60 6.09 22.92
C GLY A 5 5.30 7.07 22.00
N LYS A 6 6.33 7.77 22.49
CA LYS A 6 7.38 8.26 21.57
C LYS A 6 8.31 7.07 21.36
N ASP A 7 8.05 6.31 20.30
CA ASP A 7 9.05 5.37 19.79
C ASP A 7 10.02 6.16 18.91
N GLU A 8 11.31 6.15 19.28
CA GLU A 8 12.32 7.08 18.78
C GLU A 8 12.85 6.76 17.38
N THR A 9 12.32 5.75 16.68
CA THR A 9 12.87 5.31 15.39
C THR A 9 11.91 5.30 14.20
N GLU A 10 10.61 5.55 14.37
CA GLU A 10 9.68 5.65 13.25
C GLU A 10 8.74 6.86 13.37
N THR A 11 9.20 8.02 12.90
CA THR A 11 8.43 9.26 12.95
C THR A 11 7.10 9.13 12.20
N TRP A 12 6.01 9.29 12.94
CA TRP A 12 4.67 9.45 12.36
C TRP A 12 4.64 10.65 11.42
N GLY A 13 3.95 10.51 10.29
CA GLY A 13 3.90 11.57 9.28
C GLY A 13 2.84 11.29 8.21
N THR A 14 2.89 12.06 7.13
CA THR A 14 2.01 11.90 5.97
C THR A 14 2.81 12.04 4.68
N ASP A 15 2.67 11.07 3.78
CA ASP A 15 3.21 11.12 2.42
C ASP A 15 2.04 11.28 1.43
N THR A 16 2.30 11.83 0.25
CA THR A 16 1.27 12.01 -0.80
C THR A 16 1.67 11.37 -2.12
N MET A 17 0.67 10.97 -2.90
CA MET A 17 0.80 10.53 -4.30
C MET A 17 -0.33 11.16 -5.12
N VAL A 18 0.00 11.74 -6.26
CA VAL A 18 -0.97 12.32 -7.19
C VAL A 18 -1.40 11.23 -8.16
N PHE A 19 -2.71 11.07 -8.35
CA PHE A 19 -3.28 10.16 -9.35
C PHE A 19 -3.17 10.75 -10.76
N GLN A 20 -2.92 9.90 -11.74
CA GLN A 20 -3.27 10.17 -13.13
C GLN A 20 -4.80 10.13 -13.31
N ASP A 21 -5.29 10.73 -14.40
CA ASP A 21 -6.71 10.99 -14.61
C ASP A 21 -7.59 9.71 -14.63
N ASP A 22 -7.03 8.57 -15.02
CA ASP A 22 -7.70 7.28 -15.11
C ASP A 22 -7.52 6.38 -13.86
N GLU A 23 -6.55 6.69 -13.00
CA GLU A 23 -6.20 5.88 -11.82
C GLU A 23 -7.20 6.01 -10.66
N LEU A 24 -7.79 7.20 -10.48
CA LEU A 24 -8.64 7.51 -9.32
C LEU A 24 -9.87 6.58 -9.22
N SER A 25 -10.52 6.31 -10.35
CA SER A 25 -11.70 5.44 -10.41
C SER A 25 -11.35 4.01 -9.99
N TYR A 26 -10.16 3.55 -10.35
CA TYR A 26 -9.66 2.23 -10.00
C TYR A 26 -9.24 2.13 -8.52
N ALA A 27 -8.53 3.14 -8.03
CA ALA A 27 -8.07 3.24 -6.64
C ALA A 27 -9.22 3.22 -5.62
N LEU A 28 -10.39 3.74 -6.00
CA LEU A 28 -11.60 3.69 -5.16
C LEU A 28 -12.13 2.27 -5.00
N GLY A 29 -12.22 1.50 -6.09
CA GLY A 29 -12.86 0.20 -6.12
C GLY A 29 -14.34 0.23 -5.67
N LYS A 30 -14.99 -0.94 -5.68
CA LYS A 30 -16.39 -1.05 -5.21
C LYS A 30 -16.45 -0.76 -3.71
N GLN A 31 -17.20 0.27 -3.30
CA GLN A 31 -17.43 0.66 -1.90
C GLN A 31 -16.13 0.93 -1.09
N GLY A 32 -15.08 1.43 -1.74
CA GLY A 32 -13.80 1.70 -1.07
C GLY A 32 -13.01 0.44 -0.70
N GLY A 33 -13.37 -0.72 -1.27
CA GLY A 33 -12.75 -2.00 -0.93
C GLY A 33 -11.25 -2.03 -1.17
N THR A 34 -10.79 -1.42 -2.26
CA THR A 34 -9.37 -1.33 -2.61
C THR A 34 -8.60 -0.50 -1.59
N ARG A 35 -9.07 0.71 -1.28
CA ARG A 35 -8.50 1.58 -0.22
C ARG A 35 -8.39 0.84 1.12
N LYS A 36 -9.44 0.14 1.55
CA LYS A 36 -9.45 -0.62 2.81
C LYS A 36 -8.44 -1.78 2.82
N LYS A 37 -8.18 -2.42 1.67
CA LYS A 37 -7.15 -3.46 1.56
C LYS A 37 -5.76 -2.86 1.73
N LEU A 38 -5.49 -1.72 1.11
CA LEU A 38 -4.23 -0.98 1.28
C LEU A 38 -4.02 -0.63 2.76
N GLU A 39 -5.01 -0.02 3.42
CA GLU A 39 -4.94 0.32 4.86
C GLU A 39 -4.64 -0.90 5.73
N ARG A 40 -5.34 -2.02 5.49
CA ARG A 40 -5.18 -3.24 6.29
C ARG A 40 -3.85 -3.94 6.08
N SER A 41 -3.31 -3.90 4.86
CA SER A 41 -2.05 -4.56 4.52
C SER A 41 -0.85 -3.75 4.99
N SER A 42 -0.90 -2.42 4.89
CA SER A 42 0.24 -1.57 5.22
C SER A 42 0.22 -1.00 6.64
N GLY A 43 -0.89 -1.09 7.37
CA GLY A 43 -1.08 -0.43 8.67
C GLY A 43 -1.32 1.09 8.59
N ALA A 44 -1.09 1.70 7.43
CA ALA A 44 -1.29 3.14 7.23
C ALA A 44 -2.76 3.52 7.14
N ILE A 45 -3.05 4.78 7.47
CA ILE A 45 -4.29 5.47 7.08
C ILE A 45 -4.14 5.90 5.61
N VAL A 46 -5.07 5.49 4.75
CA VAL A 46 -5.06 5.85 3.32
C VAL A 46 -6.33 6.61 2.99
N GLN A 47 -6.19 7.89 2.64
CA GLN A 47 -7.33 8.75 2.30
C GLN A 47 -7.13 9.42 0.95
N TYR A 48 -8.19 9.49 0.15
CA TYR A 48 -8.17 10.22 -1.11
C TYR A 48 -8.81 11.60 -0.90
N VAL A 49 -8.11 12.66 -1.32
CA VAL A 49 -8.55 14.05 -1.27
C VAL A 49 -8.35 14.67 -2.65
N GLY A 50 -9.43 14.85 -3.39
CA GLY A 50 -9.35 15.19 -4.81
C GLY A 50 -8.57 14.11 -5.58
N HIS A 51 -7.55 14.54 -6.33
CA HIS A 51 -6.64 13.67 -7.08
C HIS A 51 -5.39 13.24 -6.27
N ASN A 52 -5.42 13.34 -4.95
CA ASN A 52 -4.28 12.97 -4.10
C ASN A 52 -4.64 11.81 -3.19
N ALA A 53 -3.80 10.79 -3.16
CA ALA A 53 -3.73 9.84 -2.06
C ALA A 53 -2.83 10.39 -0.95
N LEU A 54 -3.32 10.31 0.29
CA LEU A 54 -2.58 10.63 1.51
C LEU A 54 -2.37 9.32 2.27
N PHE A 55 -1.13 9.10 2.69
CA PHE A 55 -0.72 7.94 3.49
C PHE A 55 -0.20 8.46 4.81
N SER A 56 -0.90 8.22 5.91
CA SER A 56 -0.45 8.62 7.24
C SER A 56 -0.15 7.39 8.08
N GLY A 57 0.98 7.38 8.76
CA GLY A 57 1.53 6.16 9.34
C GLY A 57 2.88 6.41 9.98
N THR A 58 3.51 5.36 10.51
CA THR A 58 4.96 5.30 10.66
C THR A 58 5.63 5.37 9.28
N ARG A 59 6.95 5.61 9.24
CA ARG A 59 7.68 5.68 7.96
C ARG A 59 7.54 4.38 7.15
N THR A 60 7.56 3.24 7.82
CA THR A 60 7.44 1.92 7.21
C THR A 60 6.04 1.70 6.66
N GLU A 61 5.00 2.00 7.44
CA GLU A 61 3.60 1.90 7.00
C GLU A 61 3.31 2.76 5.76
N ARG A 62 3.81 4.01 5.72
CA ARG A 62 3.63 4.91 4.57
C ARG A 62 4.38 4.43 3.33
N ARG A 63 5.59 3.89 3.50
CA ARG A 63 6.37 3.31 2.41
C ARG A 63 5.61 2.13 1.79
N GLN A 64 5.18 1.18 2.60
CA GLN A 64 4.44 0.00 2.15
C GLN A 64 3.14 0.40 1.44
N ALA A 65 2.37 1.32 2.03
CA ALA A 65 1.11 1.77 1.44
C ALA A 65 1.28 2.38 0.03
N ARG A 66 2.35 3.15 -0.19
CA ARG A 66 2.69 3.70 -1.50
C ARG A 66 3.15 2.63 -2.49
N GLU A 67 3.99 1.70 -2.06
CA GLU A 67 4.45 0.59 -2.90
C GLU A 67 3.26 -0.28 -3.34
N TYR A 68 2.36 -0.61 -2.42
CA TYR A 68 1.17 -1.41 -2.73
C TYR A 68 0.22 -0.67 -3.68
N MET A 69 0.08 0.65 -3.53
CA MET A 69 -0.70 1.45 -4.48
C MET A 69 -0.06 1.49 -5.86
N LYS A 70 1.28 1.53 -5.94
CA LYS A 70 2.00 1.42 -7.21
C LYS A 70 1.74 0.08 -7.89
N TRP A 71 1.85 -1.03 -7.16
CA TRP A 71 1.55 -2.37 -7.68
C TRP A 71 0.09 -2.50 -8.12
N LEU A 72 -0.84 -1.89 -7.40
CA LEU A 72 -2.24 -1.83 -7.79
C LEU A 72 -2.40 -1.19 -9.18
N PHE A 73 -1.70 -0.10 -9.47
CA PHE A 73 -1.75 0.53 -10.79
C PHE A 73 -1.00 -0.27 -11.86
N GLU A 74 0.17 -0.84 -11.53
CA GLU A 74 0.91 -1.71 -12.45
C GLU A 74 0.10 -2.95 -12.88
N GLN A 75 -0.79 -3.47 -12.01
CA GLN A 75 -1.73 -4.54 -12.35
C GLN A 75 -2.70 -4.19 -13.49
N LEU A 76 -2.92 -2.90 -13.78
CA LEU A 76 -3.72 -2.46 -14.92
C LEU A 76 -2.99 -2.69 -16.25
N GLU A 77 -1.66 -2.65 -16.24
CA GLU A 77 -0.82 -2.80 -17.42
C GLU A 77 -0.40 -4.26 -17.66
N GLY A 78 -0.36 -5.07 -16.60
CA GLY A 78 -0.04 -6.49 -16.71
C GLY A 78 0.36 -7.15 -15.38
N PRO A 79 0.97 -8.35 -15.43
CA PRO A 79 1.47 -9.02 -14.24
C PRO A 79 2.52 -8.17 -13.51
N VAL A 80 2.41 -8.10 -12.19
CA VAL A 80 3.37 -7.37 -11.34
C VAL A 80 4.39 -8.33 -10.76
N TYR A 81 5.66 -7.96 -10.89
CA TYR A 81 6.79 -8.67 -10.29
C TYR A 81 7.38 -7.82 -9.18
N VAL A 82 7.51 -8.40 -7.98
CA VAL A 82 8.04 -7.70 -6.81
C VAL A 82 9.53 -8.02 -6.68
N ASP A 83 10.38 -7.07 -7.07
CA ASP A 83 11.83 -7.19 -6.89
C ASP A 83 12.22 -7.05 -5.40
N GLY A 84 13.30 -7.74 -5.01
CA GLY A 84 13.85 -7.67 -3.64
C GLY A 84 12.91 -8.21 -2.56
N TRP A 85 11.98 -9.09 -2.92
CA TRP A 85 11.02 -9.70 -1.98
C TRP A 85 11.71 -10.46 -0.83
N GLN A 86 12.95 -10.92 -1.03
CA GLN A 86 13.73 -11.65 -0.03
C GLN A 86 14.08 -10.82 1.20
N ASP A 87 14.18 -9.49 1.03
CA ASP A 87 14.56 -8.56 2.10
C ASP A 87 13.33 -7.93 2.78
N ARG A 88 12.12 -8.37 2.41
CA ARG A 88 10.86 -7.84 2.92
C ARG A 88 10.36 -8.64 4.12
N ASP A 89 9.77 -7.94 5.08
CA ASP A 89 9.15 -8.50 6.29
C ASP A 89 7.62 -8.48 6.24
N ASP A 90 7.04 -7.94 5.17
CA ASP A 90 5.60 -7.74 4.96
C ASP A 90 4.98 -8.77 3.99
N CYS A 91 5.67 -9.89 3.74
CA CYS A 91 5.20 -10.93 2.84
C CYS A 91 5.49 -12.35 3.38
N THR A 92 4.74 -13.32 2.85
CA THR A 92 5.01 -14.75 3.04
C THR A 92 5.21 -15.38 1.68
N VAL A 93 6.35 -16.05 1.48
CA VAL A 93 6.67 -16.74 0.22
C VAL A 93 6.28 -18.20 0.33
N VAL A 94 5.60 -18.70 -0.70
CA VAL A 94 5.12 -20.08 -0.77
C VAL A 94 5.53 -20.69 -2.11
N ASP A 95 6.10 -21.89 -2.06
CA ASP A 95 6.42 -22.67 -3.26
C ASP A 95 5.14 -23.34 -3.79
N VAL A 96 4.76 -23.01 -5.02
CA VAL A 96 3.54 -23.53 -5.66
C VAL A 96 3.93 -24.35 -6.89
N PRO A 97 3.48 -25.61 -7.00
CA PRO A 97 3.68 -26.42 -8.21
C PRO A 97 3.11 -25.73 -9.46
N SER A 98 3.83 -25.81 -10.59
CA SER A 98 3.47 -25.08 -11.82
C SER A 98 2.12 -25.50 -12.40
N ASP A 99 1.67 -26.72 -12.13
CA ASP A 99 0.39 -27.29 -12.52
C ASP A 99 -0.79 -26.75 -11.68
N CYS A 100 -0.52 -25.99 -10.62
CA CYS A 100 -1.52 -25.37 -9.75
C CYS A 100 -1.71 -23.87 -10.01
N ILE A 101 -0.99 -23.28 -10.98
CA ILE A 101 -1.10 -21.87 -11.36
C ILE A 101 -2.10 -21.78 -12.53
N GLY A 102 -3.28 -21.21 -12.29
CA GLY A 102 -4.39 -21.09 -13.25
C GLY A 102 -4.72 -19.65 -13.63
#